data_AF-A0A9P5PVX3-F1
#
_entry.id   AF-A0A9P5PVX3-F1
#
_cell.length_a   1.000
_cell.length_b   1.000
_cell.length_c   1.000
_cell.angle_alpha   90.00
_cell.angle_beta   90.00
_cell.angle_gamma   90.00
#
_symmetry.space_group_name_H-M   'P 1'
#
loop_
_entity.id
_entity.type
_entity.pdbx_description
1 polymer ?
#
loop_
_entity_poly.entity_id
_entity_poly.type
_entity_poly.pdbx_seq_one_letter_code
_entity_poly.pdbx_strand_id
1 'polypeptide(L)'
;MSQPNIDELPDLWYLDIKEHFDGDSGPFSNHQELLETIDSIQDGSAPWQCLETQIDESSLPDAPEWQKASYQVWYHDPDIVIATILSNPEFSDAFDSAPYVYIGKDGKRQWSDFMSGNYAYRHATAIYDDPDTGGANIHGAMYCPIILGADKTTVSVSTGHIEYHPLYLSIGNLHNSARRGHCNGVVPIGFLAIPKADRKHDNDSKFQTFKKQLYHSSIAAILHFLKPAMTTPVLRHCPDGYFCYVIYDLAAFIADYPEQVFLQVCTSHFSNLENLGEPHTQEWVDTLFEHYQGANVLWDNYGIDDNIVVSVYSSLLRAGIHEILTANLLHQVIKGCFKDMLVEWIISYLTITHGKAWMEEIMDEVDLWLQFLIFNNRISLVPLFPGLHRFKQWTGDDSKALMKVFLPAISEFIPDKMTACISSFLDFCYLAHGNNFTTETIAELQNAIHSFHKHREIFQATSVRENFSIPCMHSILHYPSLIVNFGAPNGICSSITESHHITAVKKPWRQSNQYNALSQMLLTNQQLDKKRVKKHYYCSGTLQLLYMLNSTTVHTEGIKHTLD
;
A
#
# COMPACT_ATOMS: atom_id res chain seq x y z
N MET A 1 -24.14 2.23 12.38
CA MET A 1 -25.52 2.26 12.90
C MET A 1 -26.11 3.61 12.55
N SER A 2 -27.40 3.70 12.25
CA SER A 2 -28.09 4.99 12.11
C SER A 2 -28.07 5.72 13.46
N GLN A 3 -28.09 7.05 13.45
CA GLN A 3 -28.11 7.86 14.69
C GLN A 3 -29.20 7.43 15.69
N PRO A 4 -30.45 7.13 15.28
CA PRO A 4 -31.48 6.65 16.19
C PRO A 4 -31.12 5.31 16.87
N ASN A 5 -30.47 4.40 16.15
CA ASN A 5 -30.03 3.12 16.72
C ASN A 5 -28.83 3.30 17.67
N ILE A 6 -28.08 4.41 17.54
CA ILE A 6 -27.03 4.75 18.51
C ILE A 6 -27.66 5.36 19.76
N ASP A 7 -28.77 6.07 19.67
CA ASP A 7 -29.50 6.62 20.82
C ASP A 7 -30.18 5.54 21.68
N GLU A 8 -30.62 4.43 21.07
CA GLU A 8 -31.18 3.28 21.80
C GLU A 8 -30.14 2.51 22.64
N LEU A 9 -28.84 2.59 22.28
CA LEU A 9 -27.78 1.87 22.98
C LEU A 9 -27.48 2.41 24.40
N PRO A 10 -27.36 3.74 24.61
CA PRO A 10 -27.28 4.32 25.94
C PRO A 10 -28.46 3.99 26.83
N ASP A 11 -29.68 3.92 26.28
CA ASP A 11 -30.87 3.52 27.02
C ASP A 11 -30.79 2.06 27.48
N LEU A 12 -30.41 1.14 26.59
CA LEU A 12 -30.17 -0.26 26.94
C LEU A 12 -29.04 -0.43 27.98
N TRP A 13 -28.00 0.39 27.90
CA TRP A 13 -26.88 0.36 28.83
C TRP A 13 -27.26 0.95 30.20
N TYR A 14 -28.06 2.01 30.23
CA TYR A 14 -28.64 2.52 31.48
C TYR A 14 -29.48 1.45 32.18
N LEU A 15 -30.30 0.69 31.42
CA LEU A 15 -31.07 -0.42 31.98
C LEU A 15 -30.19 -1.50 32.60
N ASP A 16 -29.10 -1.90 31.92
CA ASP A 16 -28.14 -2.90 32.42
C ASP A 16 -27.39 -2.42 33.68
N ILE A 17 -26.91 -1.17 33.70
CA ILE A 17 -26.24 -0.55 34.86
C ILE A 17 -27.17 -0.49 36.06
N LYS A 18 -28.43 -0.10 35.82
CA LYS A 18 -29.44 0.00 36.87
C LYS A 18 -29.79 -1.37 37.46
N GLU A 19 -29.83 -2.41 36.63
CA GLU A 19 -30.14 -3.77 37.07
C GLU A 19 -28.99 -4.44 37.84
N HIS A 20 -27.74 -4.20 37.44
CA HIS A 20 -26.58 -4.94 37.97
C HIS A 20 -25.69 -4.15 38.94
N PHE A 21 -25.76 -2.81 38.93
CA PHE A 21 -24.80 -1.95 39.63
C PHE A 21 -25.42 -0.78 40.42
N ASP A 22 -26.75 -0.71 40.52
CA ASP A 22 -27.49 0.32 41.29
C ASP A 22 -27.11 1.77 40.89
N GLY A 23 -26.78 1.96 39.62
CA GLY A 23 -26.36 3.26 39.07
C GLY A 23 -27.51 4.09 38.50
N ASP A 24 -27.48 5.40 38.75
CA ASP A 24 -28.57 6.34 38.40
C ASP A 24 -28.50 6.94 36.98
N SER A 25 -27.48 6.59 36.17
CA SER A 25 -27.35 7.11 34.81
C SER A 25 -26.55 6.19 33.89
N GLY A 26 -26.93 6.20 32.61
CA GLY A 26 -26.08 5.67 31.54
C GLY A 26 -24.89 6.60 31.29
N PRO A 27 -23.81 6.10 30.67
CA PRO A 27 -22.55 6.86 30.51
C PRO A 27 -22.62 7.97 29.46
N PHE A 28 -23.65 7.97 28.61
CA PHE A 28 -23.94 8.99 27.62
C PHE A 28 -25.46 9.17 27.56
N SER A 29 -25.95 10.37 27.27
CA SER A 29 -27.37 10.67 27.13
C SER A 29 -27.90 10.47 25.71
N ASN A 30 -27.02 10.53 24.70
CA ASN A 30 -27.34 10.32 23.29
C ASN A 30 -26.05 10.16 22.45
N HIS A 31 -26.21 9.92 21.15
CA HIS A 31 -25.10 9.80 20.20
C HIS A 31 -24.25 11.08 20.09
N GLN A 32 -24.83 12.26 20.30
CA GLN A 32 -24.09 13.54 20.22
C GLN A 32 -23.09 13.66 21.38
N GLU A 33 -23.51 13.39 22.62
CA GLU A 33 -22.62 13.41 23.79
C GLU A 33 -21.49 12.36 23.66
N LEU A 34 -21.82 11.19 23.11
CA LEU A 34 -20.82 10.17 22.80
C LEU A 34 -19.78 10.68 21.79
N LEU A 35 -20.22 11.29 20.69
CA LEU A 35 -19.34 11.82 19.65
C LEU A 35 -18.52 13.01 20.17
N GLU A 36 -19.11 13.94 20.92
CA GLU A 36 -18.41 15.05 21.58
C GLU A 36 -17.34 14.55 22.55
N THR A 37 -17.64 13.49 23.32
CA THR A 37 -16.66 12.84 24.20
C THR A 37 -15.49 12.26 23.40
N ILE A 38 -15.77 11.58 22.28
CA ILE A 38 -14.73 11.06 21.39
C ILE A 38 -13.91 12.22 20.79
N ASP A 39 -14.57 13.26 20.32
CA ASP A 39 -13.92 14.40 19.68
C ASP A 39 -13.09 15.22 20.67
N SER A 40 -13.43 15.19 21.97
CA SER A 40 -12.64 15.83 23.03
C SER A 40 -11.30 15.15 23.33
N ILE A 41 -11.10 13.88 22.90
CA ILE A 41 -9.86 13.13 23.11
C ILE A 41 -8.71 13.84 22.39
N GLN A 42 -7.69 14.25 23.15
CA GLN A 42 -6.48 14.90 22.64
C GLN A 42 -5.33 13.90 22.41
N ASP A 43 -5.30 12.81 23.20
CA ASP A 43 -4.24 11.80 23.14
C ASP A 43 -4.19 11.11 21.77
N GLY A 44 -3.01 11.11 21.15
CA GLY A 44 -2.77 10.51 19.83
C GLY A 44 -3.58 11.14 18.70
N SER A 45 -4.10 12.37 18.88
CA SER A 45 -4.84 13.06 17.81
C SER A 45 -3.89 13.86 16.91
N ALA A 46 -3.76 13.46 15.65
CA ALA A 46 -3.31 14.32 14.59
C ALA A 46 -4.56 14.90 13.91
N PRO A 47 -4.85 16.21 13.98
CA PRO A 47 -5.99 16.78 13.28
C PRO A 47 -5.75 16.79 11.76
N TRP A 48 -6.82 16.66 10.98
CA TRP A 48 -6.73 16.88 9.53
C TRP A 48 -6.54 18.36 9.21
N GLN A 49 -5.60 18.64 8.32
CA GLN A 49 -5.29 19.95 7.75
C GLN A 49 -5.56 19.92 6.25
N CYS A 50 -5.71 21.09 5.63
CA CYS A 50 -5.98 21.23 4.19
C CYS A 50 -4.94 22.15 3.56
N LEU A 51 -4.30 21.67 2.49
CA LEU A 51 -3.56 22.48 1.54
C LEU A 51 -4.45 22.73 0.33
N GLU A 52 -4.39 23.92 -0.23
CA GLU A 52 -5.17 24.30 -1.40
C GLU A 52 -4.28 25.00 -2.42
N THR A 53 -4.43 24.64 -3.69
CA THR A 53 -3.68 25.28 -4.77
C THR A 53 -4.10 26.73 -4.94
N GLN A 54 -3.14 27.65 -5.05
CA GLN A 54 -3.42 29.04 -5.40
C GLN A 54 -3.68 29.18 -6.90
N ILE A 55 -4.79 29.80 -7.26
CA ILE A 55 -5.15 30.11 -8.66
C ILE A 55 -4.75 31.55 -8.93
N ASP A 56 -3.93 31.78 -9.96
CA ASP A 56 -3.68 33.14 -10.45
C ASP A 56 -4.80 33.56 -11.41
N GLU A 57 -5.88 34.12 -10.85
CA GLU A 57 -7.06 34.58 -11.57
C GLU A 57 -6.74 35.67 -12.63
N SER A 58 -5.58 36.33 -12.54
CA SER A 58 -5.22 37.44 -13.44
C SER A 58 -4.74 36.98 -14.83
N SER A 59 -4.47 35.69 -15.01
CA SER A 59 -3.70 35.19 -16.14
C SER A 59 -4.50 34.48 -17.24
N LEU A 60 -5.80 34.16 -17.07
CA LEU A 60 -6.43 33.13 -17.91
C LEU A 60 -7.96 33.27 -18.17
N PRO A 61 -8.43 34.23 -18.99
CA PRO A 61 -9.82 34.24 -19.47
C PRO A 61 -10.18 32.97 -20.26
N ASP A 62 -9.28 32.51 -21.14
CA ASP A 62 -9.51 31.41 -22.09
C ASP A 62 -8.91 30.05 -21.67
N ALA A 63 -8.45 29.90 -20.42
CA ALA A 63 -7.89 28.61 -19.99
C ALA A 63 -8.93 27.51 -19.81
N PRO A 64 -8.52 26.24 -19.98
CA PRO A 64 -9.32 25.08 -19.58
C PRO A 64 -9.74 25.14 -18.09
N GLU A 65 -10.89 24.56 -17.79
CA GLU A 65 -11.45 24.51 -16.41
C GLU A 65 -10.48 23.91 -15.39
N TRP A 66 -9.68 22.93 -15.78
CA TRP A 66 -8.68 22.31 -14.88
C TRP A 66 -7.55 23.26 -14.45
N GLN A 67 -7.30 24.34 -15.19
CA GLN A 67 -6.33 25.39 -14.78
C GLN A 67 -6.96 26.43 -13.85
N LYS A 68 -8.29 26.54 -13.87
CA LYS A 68 -9.08 27.47 -13.07
C LYS A 68 -9.61 26.82 -11.78
N ALA A 69 -9.49 25.51 -11.66
CA ALA A 69 -10.00 24.75 -10.53
C ALA A 69 -9.05 24.81 -9.33
N SER A 70 -9.64 24.87 -8.14
CA SER A 70 -8.90 24.73 -6.88
C SER A 70 -8.82 23.26 -6.50
N TYR A 71 -7.63 22.81 -6.12
CA TYR A 71 -7.36 21.44 -5.70
C TYR A 71 -6.99 21.40 -4.23
N GLN A 72 -7.79 20.66 -3.47
CA GLN A 72 -7.58 20.45 -2.04
C GLN A 72 -6.85 19.14 -1.78
N VAL A 73 -5.87 19.20 -0.89
CA VAL A 73 -5.12 18.08 -0.37
C VAL A 73 -5.28 18.06 1.14
N TRP A 74 -5.93 17.04 1.65
CA TRP A 74 -6.15 16.87 3.08
C TRP A 74 -5.04 16.01 3.66
N TYR A 75 -4.45 16.39 4.79
CA TYR A 75 -3.32 15.68 5.37
C TYR A 75 -3.25 15.77 6.90
N HIS A 76 -2.54 14.83 7.50
CA HIS A 76 -2.04 14.92 8.87
C HIS A 76 -0.57 15.34 8.85
N ASP A 77 -0.14 16.08 9.87
CA ASP A 77 1.28 16.32 10.09
C ASP A 77 1.99 14.96 10.32
N PRO A 78 2.89 14.55 9.40
CA PRO A 78 3.52 13.24 9.49
C PRO A 78 4.42 13.10 10.72
N ASP A 79 4.95 14.19 11.29
CA ASP A 79 5.75 14.12 12.51
C ASP A 79 4.90 13.72 13.72
N ILE A 80 3.69 14.27 13.83
CA ILE A 80 2.73 13.90 14.88
C ILE A 80 2.31 12.43 14.72
N VAL A 81 2.09 11.98 13.49
CA VAL A 81 1.74 10.58 13.20
C VAL A 81 2.88 9.64 13.60
N ILE A 82 4.13 9.96 13.26
CA ILE A 82 5.30 9.15 13.68
C ILE A 82 5.42 9.12 15.21
N ALA A 83 5.27 10.27 15.89
CA ALA A 83 5.29 10.32 17.34
C ALA A 83 4.17 9.48 17.98
N THR A 84 3.00 9.42 17.35
CA THR A 84 1.87 8.59 17.79
C THR A 84 2.15 7.09 17.58
N ILE A 85 2.76 6.71 16.46
CA ILE A 85 3.18 5.32 16.21
C ILE A 85 4.24 4.90 17.22
N LEU A 86 5.26 5.72 17.44
CA LEU A 86 6.35 5.43 18.38
C LEU A 86 5.88 5.39 19.83
N SER A 87 4.90 6.21 20.22
CA SER A 87 4.39 6.18 21.59
C SER A 87 3.44 5.03 21.89
N ASN A 88 3.08 4.19 20.90
CA ASN A 88 2.15 3.09 21.09
C ASN A 88 2.84 1.84 21.69
N PRO A 89 2.56 1.49 22.95
CA PRO A 89 3.19 0.35 23.62
C PRO A 89 2.73 -1.03 23.10
N GLU A 90 1.66 -1.10 22.27
CA GLU A 90 1.27 -2.34 21.57
C GLU A 90 2.39 -2.88 20.67
N PHE A 91 3.36 -2.03 20.30
CA PHE A 91 4.50 -2.41 19.48
C PHE A 91 5.75 -2.81 20.28
N SER A 92 5.72 -2.81 21.62
CA SER A 92 6.88 -3.12 22.46
C SER A 92 7.59 -4.44 22.10
N ASP A 93 6.83 -5.48 21.80
CA ASP A 93 7.35 -6.80 21.40
C ASP A 93 7.65 -6.92 19.89
N ALA A 94 7.33 -5.90 19.11
CA ALA A 94 7.37 -5.91 17.64
C ALA A 94 8.04 -4.65 17.07
N PHE A 95 9.11 -4.21 17.73
CA PHE A 95 9.82 -2.97 17.46
C PHE A 95 11.33 -3.14 17.61
N ASP A 96 12.10 -2.63 16.65
CA ASP A 96 13.55 -2.62 16.67
C ASP A 96 14.08 -1.18 16.63
N SER A 97 14.83 -0.79 17.67
CA SER A 97 15.41 0.56 17.80
C SER A 97 16.70 0.77 17.01
N ALA A 98 17.27 -0.29 16.43
CA ALA A 98 18.49 -0.21 15.64
C ALA A 98 18.51 -1.26 14.53
N PRO A 99 19.21 -1.00 13.41
CA PRO A 99 19.44 -2.02 12.40
C PRO A 99 20.20 -3.19 13.00
N TYR A 100 19.88 -4.41 12.59
CA TYR A 100 20.49 -5.62 13.15
C TYR A 100 20.81 -6.66 12.07
N VAL A 101 21.75 -7.55 12.40
CA VAL A 101 22.05 -8.72 11.60
C VAL A 101 21.54 -9.94 12.36
N TYR A 102 20.46 -10.55 11.86
CA TYR A 102 19.95 -11.78 12.44
C TYR A 102 20.75 -12.98 11.94
N ILE A 103 21.34 -13.73 12.86
CA ILE A 103 22.03 -15.00 12.59
C ILE A 103 21.21 -16.12 13.20
N GLY A 104 20.71 -17.02 12.35
CA GLY A 104 19.94 -18.19 12.77
C GLY A 104 20.78 -19.19 13.56
N LYS A 105 20.11 -20.18 14.17
CA LYS A 105 20.76 -21.26 14.94
C LYS A 105 21.73 -22.10 14.10
N ASP A 106 21.54 -22.10 12.79
CA ASP A 106 22.38 -22.74 11.79
C ASP A 106 23.61 -21.89 11.40
N GLY A 107 23.79 -20.73 12.01
CA GLY A 107 24.89 -19.80 11.73
C GLY A 107 24.67 -18.96 10.47
N LYS A 108 23.48 -18.99 9.87
CA LYS A 108 23.20 -18.30 8.61
C LYS A 108 22.51 -16.98 8.85
N ARG A 109 22.88 -15.97 8.05
CA ARG A 109 22.19 -14.68 8.04
C ARG A 109 20.77 -14.84 7.55
N GLN A 110 19.84 -14.15 8.19
CA GLN A 110 18.46 -14.05 7.75
C GLN A 110 18.00 -12.60 7.56
N TRP A 111 17.12 -12.40 6.59
CA TRP A 111 16.41 -11.15 6.32
C TRP A 111 14.91 -11.40 6.55
N SER A 112 14.31 -10.65 7.46
CA SER A 112 12.90 -10.78 7.86
C SER A 112 12.20 -9.43 7.82
N ASP A 113 12.56 -8.53 8.72
CA ASP A 113 11.94 -7.23 8.90
C ASP A 113 12.79 -6.12 8.29
N PHE A 114 12.23 -4.92 8.13
CA PHE A 114 12.93 -3.81 7.49
C PHE A 114 14.30 -3.50 8.11
N MET A 115 14.38 -3.52 9.45
CA MET A 115 15.61 -3.25 10.19
C MET A 115 16.67 -4.36 10.10
N SER A 116 16.31 -5.55 9.60
CA SER A 116 17.27 -6.62 9.25
C SER A 116 17.93 -6.42 7.87
N GLY A 117 17.36 -5.52 7.07
CA GLY A 117 17.77 -5.19 5.71
C GLY A 117 19.09 -4.40 5.64
N ASN A 118 19.82 -4.58 4.55
CA ASN A 118 21.05 -3.84 4.29
C ASN A 118 20.82 -2.34 4.11
N TYR A 119 19.64 -1.92 3.64
CA TYR A 119 19.32 -0.51 3.46
C TYR A 119 19.43 0.23 4.79
N ALA A 120 18.73 -0.26 5.83
CA ALA A 120 18.69 0.37 7.14
C ALA A 120 20.10 0.49 7.76
N TYR A 121 20.91 -0.56 7.66
CA TYR A 121 22.29 -0.53 8.16
C TYR A 121 23.17 0.51 7.42
N ARG A 122 23.10 0.51 6.08
CA ARG A 122 23.90 1.41 5.24
C ARG A 122 23.49 2.87 5.43
N HIS A 123 22.19 3.16 5.48
CA HIS A 123 21.69 4.51 5.69
C HIS A 123 21.95 5.01 7.11
N ALA A 124 21.73 4.19 8.15
CA ALA A 124 22.12 4.58 9.51
C ALA A 124 23.62 4.93 9.62
N THR A 125 24.48 4.15 8.95
CA THR A 125 25.93 4.41 8.89
C THR A 125 26.25 5.67 8.09
N ALA A 126 25.66 5.84 6.90
CA ALA A 126 25.88 7.01 6.07
C ALA A 126 25.42 8.31 6.76
N ILE A 127 24.33 8.25 7.51
CA ILE A 127 23.84 9.37 8.33
C ILE A 127 24.84 9.67 9.44
N TYR A 128 25.35 8.65 10.14
CA TYR A 128 26.40 8.80 11.16
C TYR A 128 27.69 9.44 10.60
N ASP A 129 28.13 9.00 9.43
CA ASP A 129 29.36 9.45 8.79
C ASP A 129 29.20 10.78 8.02
N ASP A 130 27.99 11.32 7.91
CA ASP A 130 27.72 12.59 7.24
C ASP A 130 28.49 13.73 7.93
N PRO A 131 29.33 14.49 7.20
CA PRO A 131 30.21 15.48 7.82
C PRO A 131 29.47 16.70 8.36
N ASP A 132 28.28 17.01 7.82
CA ASP A 132 27.54 18.24 8.13
C ASP A 132 26.48 18.00 9.21
N THR A 133 25.80 16.86 9.15
CA THR A 133 24.66 16.51 10.00
C THR A 133 24.97 15.38 10.98
N GLY A 134 26.05 14.63 10.75
CA GLY A 134 26.36 13.41 11.47
C GLY A 134 27.25 13.55 12.71
N GLY A 135 28.00 12.49 13.01
CA GLY A 135 28.97 12.40 14.09
C GLY A 135 28.37 12.61 15.49
N ALA A 136 28.93 13.56 16.23
CA ALA A 136 28.52 13.81 17.62
C ALA A 136 27.06 14.30 17.75
N ASN A 137 26.50 14.92 16.72
CA ASN A 137 25.13 15.46 16.73
C ASN A 137 24.06 14.37 16.80
N ILE A 138 24.36 13.18 16.28
CA ILE A 138 23.44 12.05 16.16
C ILE A 138 23.96 10.79 16.85
N HIS A 139 25.07 10.90 17.58
CA HIS A 139 25.65 9.76 18.28
C HIS A 139 24.66 9.20 19.30
N GLY A 140 24.30 7.93 19.13
CA GLY A 140 23.29 7.25 19.96
C GLY A 140 21.84 7.58 19.60
N ALA A 141 21.59 8.33 18.52
CA ALA A 141 20.23 8.52 18.02
C ALA A 141 19.72 7.23 17.35
N MET A 142 18.43 6.95 17.58
CA MET A 142 17.71 5.88 16.91
C MET A 142 17.43 6.27 15.46
N TYR A 143 17.78 5.38 14.54
CA TYR A 143 17.40 5.50 13.14
C TYR A 143 15.92 5.12 12.94
N CYS A 144 15.14 6.04 12.38
CA CYS A 144 13.71 5.85 12.10
C CYS A 144 13.44 5.97 10.59
N PRO A 145 13.50 4.85 9.86
CA PRO A 145 13.14 4.81 8.44
C PRO A 145 11.64 5.01 8.26
N ILE A 146 11.25 5.95 7.40
CA ILE A 146 9.88 6.28 7.05
C ILE A 146 9.50 5.51 5.78
N ILE A 147 8.37 4.83 5.84
CA ILE A 147 7.81 4.03 4.74
C ILE A 147 6.52 4.70 4.30
N LEU A 148 6.46 5.12 3.04
CA LEU A 148 5.27 5.68 2.44
C LEU A 148 4.58 4.65 1.55
N GLY A 149 3.28 4.84 1.33
CA GLY A 149 2.57 4.11 0.29
C GLY A 149 1.43 4.91 -0.28
N ALA A 150 1.31 4.93 -1.61
CA ALA A 150 0.21 5.59 -2.30
C ALA A 150 -0.41 4.61 -3.30
N ASP A 151 -1.74 4.54 -3.28
CA ASP A 151 -2.48 3.80 -4.29
C ASP A 151 -3.86 4.43 -4.45
N LYS A 152 -4.30 4.58 -5.69
CA LYS A 152 -5.61 5.14 -6.01
C LYS A 152 -6.65 4.05 -5.90
N THR A 153 -7.70 4.29 -5.12
CA THR A 153 -8.80 3.34 -4.96
C THR A 153 -10.13 3.92 -5.45
N THR A 154 -10.87 3.11 -6.21
CA THR A 154 -12.26 3.39 -6.58
C THR A 154 -13.21 2.89 -5.50
N VAL A 155 -14.21 3.70 -5.13
CA VAL A 155 -15.25 3.35 -4.14
C VAL A 155 -16.62 3.10 -4.76
N SER A 156 -16.90 3.67 -5.94
CA SER A 156 -18.12 3.39 -6.72
C SER A 156 -17.83 3.34 -8.22
N VAL A 157 -18.27 2.28 -8.88
CA VAL A 157 -18.19 2.09 -10.35
C VAL A 157 -19.51 2.45 -11.02
N SER A 158 -20.65 2.22 -10.37
CA SER A 158 -21.99 2.37 -10.96
C SER A 158 -22.53 3.80 -10.96
N THR A 159 -22.05 4.67 -10.06
CA THR A 159 -22.54 6.05 -9.88
C THR A 159 -21.43 7.10 -10.07
N GLY A 160 -20.69 7.01 -11.18
CA GLY A 160 -19.83 8.11 -11.65
C GLY A 160 -18.33 8.00 -11.36
N HIS A 161 -17.80 6.79 -11.15
CA HIS A 161 -16.36 6.55 -10.95
C HIS A 161 -15.76 7.48 -9.86
N ILE A 162 -16.23 7.29 -8.62
CA ILE A 162 -15.69 8.02 -7.46
C ILE A 162 -14.41 7.32 -7.01
N GLU A 163 -13.33 8.09 -6.96
CA GLU A 163 -11.98 7.65 -6.63
C GLU A 163 -11.40 8.53 -5.55
N TYR A 164 -10.54 7.94 -4.72
CA TYR A 164 -9.73 8.64 -3.73
C TYR A 164 -8.30 8.17 -3.84
N HIS A 165 -7.37 9.08 -3.54
CA HIS A 165 -5.94 8.78 -3.59
C HIS A 165 -5.31 8.98 -2.21
N PRO A 166 -5.44 8.00 -1.30
CA PRO A 166 -4.82 8.07 0.01
C PRO A 166 -3.29 7.90 -0.05
N LEU A 167 -2.60 8.67 0.78
CA LEU A 167 -1.18 8.52 1.11
C LEU A 167 -1.09 7.93 2.52
N TYR A 168 -0.34 6.85 2.67
CA TYR A 168 -0.11 6.15 3.93
C TYR A 168 1.32 6.34 4.42
N LEU A 169 1.50 6.31 5.74
CA LEU A 169 2.79 6.34 6.41
C LEU A 169 2.90 5.18 7.41
N SER A 170 4.09 4.61 7.47
CA SER A 170 4.56 3.66 8.47
C SER A 170 6.04 3.95 8.78
N ILE A 171 6.59 3.23 9.76
CA ILE A 171 8.02 3.25 10.08
C ILE A 171 8.61 1.85 9.94
N GLY A 172 9.87 1.77 9.52
CA GLY A 172 10.58 0.50 9.35
C GLY A 172 10.96 -0.16 10.67
N ASN A 173 10.98 0.57 11.78
CA ASN A 173 11.25 0.01 13.12
C ASN A 173 10.22 -1.05 13.54
N LEU A 174 9.00 -1.03 13.00
CA LEU A 174 8.01 -2.06 13.29
C LEU A 174 8.38 -3.39 12.62
N HIS A 175 8.03 -4.51 13.26
CA HIS A 175 8.08 -5.81 12.58
C HIS A 175 6.99 -5.89 11.51
N ASN A 176 7.17 -6.78 10.53
CA ASN A 176 6.21 -7.01 9.45
C ASN A 176 4.83 -7.43 9.98
N SER A 177 4.81 -8.20 11.08
CA SER A 177 3.58 -8.60 11.78
C SER A 177 2.82 -7.40 12.34
N ALA A 178 3.51 -6.43 12.93
CA ALA A 178 2.93 -5.20 13.47
C ALA A 178 2.37 -4.29 12.36
N ARG A 179 3.11 -4.12 11.25
CA ARG A 179 2.64 -3.37 10.08
C ARG A 179 1.39 -3.99 9.44
N ARG A 180 1.30 -5.31 9.40
CA ARG A 180 0.13 -6.04 8.85
C ARG A 180 -0.99 -6.24 9.87
N GLY A 181 -0.72 -5.94 11.14
CA GLY A 181 -1.64 -6.14 12.23
C GLY A 181 -2.71 -5.05 12.28
N HIS A 182 -3.67 -5.24 13.17
CA HIS A 182 -4.70 -4.25 13.44
C HIS A 182 -4.21 -3.14 14.38
N CYS A 183 -2.90 -2.87 14.51
CA CYS A 183 -2.28 -2.01 15.52
C CYS A 183 -2.05 -0.53 15.12
N ASN A 184 -2.59 -0.08 13.98
CA ASN A 184 -2.27 1.23 13.36
C ASN A 184 -0.77 1.37 13.04
N GLY A 185 -0.11 0.26 12.67
CA GLY A 185 1.27 0.31 12.17
C GLY A 185 1.39 1.04 10.83
N VAL A 186 0.28 1.21 10.12
CA VAL A 186 0.14 2.01 8.90
C VAL A 186 -1.05 2.94 9.05
N VAL A 187 -0.82 4.24 8.82
CA VAL A 187 -1.80 5.32 9.05
C VAL A 187 -2.01 6.11 7.76
N PRO A 188 -3.27 6.41 7.35
CA PRO A 188 -3.51 7.34 6.25
C PRO A 188 -3.11 8.75 6.68
N ILE A 189 -2.09 9.33 6.05
CA ILE A 189 -1.60 10.69 6.34
C ILE A 189 -2.06 11.72 5.33
N GLY A 190 -2.65 11.31 4.21
CA GLY A 190 -3.09 12.24 3.19
C GLY A 190 -4.18 11.68 2.29
N PHE A 191 -4.98 12.58 1.70
CA PHE A 191 -5.85 12.34 0.56
C PHE A 191 -5.46 13.33 -0.53
N LEU A 192 -4.70 12.83 -1.51
CA LEU A 192 -4.16 13.61 -2.61
C LEU A 192 -5.26 13.99 -3.61
N ALA A 193 -5.09 15.16 -4.22
CA ALA A 193 -6.01 15.65 -5.24
C ALA A 193 -5.96 14.75 -6.49
N ILE A 194 -7.14 14.45 -7.04
CA ILE A 194 -7.27 13.76 -8.33
C ILE A 194 -7.85 14.76 -9.33
N PRO A 195 -7.01 15.52 -10.04
CA PRO A 195 -7.48 16.44 -11.07
C PRO A 195 -8.20 15.68 -12.18
N LYS A 196 -9.40 16.16 -12.52
CA LYS A 196 -10.23 15.67 -13.63
C LYS A 196 -10.35 16.76 -14.68
N ALA A 197 -10.32 16.37 -15.95
CA ALA A 197 -10.56 17.26 -17.08
C ALA A 197 -11.58 16.62 -18.04
N ASP A 198 -12.09 17.41 -18.97
CA ASP A 198 -12.89 16.87 -20.08
C ASP A 198 -12.05 15.90 -20.92
N ARG A 199 -12.69 14.90 -21.51
CA ARG A 199 -12.03 13.88 -22.36
C ARG A 199 -11.13 14.45 -23.46
N LYS A 200 -11.46 15.65 -23.98
CA LYS A 200 -10.64 16.36 -24.98
C LYS A 200 -9.23 16.72 -24.48
N HIS A 201 -9.02 16.76 -23.17
CA HIS A 201 -7.75 17.11 -22.53
C HIS A 201 -7.05 15.90 -21.88
N ASP A 202 -7.62 14.68 -21.91
CA ASP A 202 -7.00 13.51 -21.27
C ASP A 202 -5.60 13.18 -21.85
N ASN A 203 -5.43 13.44 -23.15
CA ASN A 203 -4.16 13.28 -23.88
C ASN A 203 -3.38 14.59 -24.03
N ASP A 204 -3.79 15.67 -23.36
CA ASP A 204 -3.06 16.93 -23.39
C ASP A 204 -1.79 16.83 -22.54
N SER A 205 -0.64 16.96 -23.18
CA SER A 205 0.69 16.98 -22.53
C SER A 205 0.78 17.96 -21.35
N LYS A 206 0.12 19.14 -21.45
CA LYS A 206 0.12 20.14 -20.38
C LYS A 206 -0.66 19.65 -19.17
N PHE A 207 -1.81 19.01 -19.41
CA PHE A 207 -2.60 18.44 -18.33
C PHE A 207 -1.87 17.27 -17.67
N GLN A 208 -1.24 16.38 -18.45
CA GLN A 208 -0.43 15.29 -17.90
C GLN A 208 0.73 15.79 -17.04
N THR A 209 1.44 16.82 -17.48
CA THR A 209 2.51 17.48 -16.72
C THR A 209 1.95 18.09 -15.42
N PHE A 210 0.83 18.82 -15.51
CA PHE A 210 0.17 19.39 -14.34
C PHE A 210 -0.22 18.33 -13.30
N LYS A 211 -0.77 17.18 -13.73
CA LYS A 211 -1.09 16.07 -12.82
C LYS A 211 0.13 15.60 -12.04
N LYS A 212 1.26 15.43 -12.73
CA LYS A 212 2.52 15.01 -12.10
C LYS A 212 3.05 16.09 -11.14
N GLN A 213 3.07 17.36 -11.57
CA GLN A 213 3.51 18.48 -10.73
C GLN A 213 2.67 18.64 -9.47
N LEU A 214 1.33 18.55 -9.58
CA LEU A 214 0.42 18.62 -8.45
C LEU A 214 0.66 17.45 -7.49
N TYR A 215 0.82 16.24 -8.01
CA TYR A 215 1.10 15.05 -7.22
C TYR A 215 2.41 15.19 -6.42
N HIS A 216 3.52 15.53 -7.10
CA HIS A 216 4.82 15.74 -6.46
C HIS A 216 4.80 16.89 -5.46
N SER A 217 4.23 18.05 -5.83
CA SER A 217 4.15 19.21 -4.93
C SER A 217 3.32 18.91 -3.68
N SER A 218 2.25 18.12 -3.81
CA SER A 218 1.41 17.72 -2.69
C SER A 218 2.18 16.87 -1.68
N ILE A 219 2.88 15.83 -2.14
CA ILE A 219 3.68 14.98 -1.26
C ILE A 219 4.83 15.79 -0.65
N ALA A 220 5.49 16.66 -1.42
CA ALA A 220 6.59 17.49 -0.93
C ALA A 220 6.12 18.43 0.19
N ALA A 221 4.94 19.03 0.04
CA ALA A 221 4.34 19.89 1.04
C ALA A 221 3.97 19.12 2.32
N ILE A 222 3.43 17.90 2.20
CA ILE A 222 3.13 17.04 3.35
C ILE A 222 4.41 16.60 4.07
N LEU A 223 5.45 16.21 3.33
CA LEU A 223 6.69 15.71 3.92
C LEU A 223 7.63 16.83 4.41
N HIS A 224 7.34 18.10 4.10
CA HIS A 224 8.11 19.25 4.55
C HIS A 224 8.31 19.26 6.08
N PHE A 225 7.28 18.86 6.83
CA PHE A 225 7.28 18.80 8.29
C PHE A 225 8.34 17.86 8.87
N LEU A 226 8.83 16.89 8.08
CA LEU A 226 9.85 15.93 8.51
C LEU A 226 11.26 16.48 8.39
N LYS A 227 11.51 17.48 7.52
CA LYS A 227 12.86 17.99 7.21
C LYS A 227 13.71 18.31 8.44
N PRO A 228 13.19 19.01 9.49
CA PRO A 228 14.00 19.31 10.67
C PRO A 228 14.51 18.06 11.39
N ALA A 229 13.67 17.02 11.47
CA ALA A 229 13.98 15.75 12.12
C ALA A 229 14.86 14.82 11.26
N MET A 230 15.16 15.20 10.01
CA MET A 230 16.11 14.49 9.16
C MET A 230 17.56 14.95 9.39
N THR A 231 17.77 16.17 9.90
CA THR A 231 19.10 16.71 10.21
C THR A 231 19.39 16.68 11.71
N THR A 232 18.39 16.94 12.53
CA THR A 232 18.54 17.09 13.98
C THR A 232 17.66 16.07 14.69
N PRO A 233 18.22 15.19 15.54
CA PRO A 233 17.42 14.21 16.25
C PRO A 233 16.36 14.84 17.13
N VAL A 234 15.16 14.27 17.11
CA VAL A 234 14.01 14.70 17.91
C VAL A 234 13.74 13.71 19.03
N LEU A 235 13.37 14.20 20.22
CA LEU A 235 13.06 13.32 21.35
C LEU A 235 11.67 12.68 21.16
N ARG A 236 11.60 11.36 21.24
CA ARG A 236 10.37 10.57 21.11
C ARG A 236 10.25 9.54 22.22
N HIS A 237 9.01 9.33 22.70
CA HIS A 237 8.67 8.19 23.54
C HIS A 237 8.49 6.97 22.64
N CYS A 238 9.20 5.89 22.90
CA CYS A 238 9.22 4.67 22.08
C CYS A 238 8.33 3.58 22.68
N PRO A 239 7.99 2.52 21.92
CA PRO A 239 7.06 1.48 22.36
C PRO A 239 7.56 0.70 23.58
N ASP A 240 8.88 0.63 23.74
CA ASP A 240 9.58 0.01 24.86
C ASP A 240 9.54 0.83 26.17
N GLY A 241 8.92 2.01 26.15
CA GLY A 241 8.77 2.92 27.29
C GLY A 241 9.95 3.86 27.51
N TYR A 242 10.97 3.82 26.66
CA TYR A 242 12.12 4.72 26.76
C TYR A 242 11.94 5.97 25.89
N PHE A 243 12.60 7.05 26.29
CA PHE A 243 12.73 8.23 25.46
C PHE A 243 14.03 8.14 24.66
N CYS A 244 13.90 8.19 23.33
CA CYS A 244 15.02 8.11 22.41
C CYS A 244 15.12 9.41 21.62
N TYR A 245 16.35 9.87 21.35
CA TYR A 245 16.59 10.81 20.28
C TYR A 245 16.47 10.05 18.95
N VAL A 246 15.70 10.58 18.01
CA VAL A 246 15.33 9.88 16.78
C VAL A 246 15.69 10.72 15.57
N ILE A 247 16.38 10.11 14.60
CA ILE A 247 16.68 10.71 13.31
C ILE A 247 15.80 10.07 12.24
N TYR A 248 15.12 10.90 11.45
CA TYR A 248 14.22 10.44 10.39
C TYR A 248 14.94 10.29 9.06
N ASP A 249 14.47 9.33 8.27
CA ASP A 249 14.99 9.09 6.92
C ASP A 249 13.89 8.53 6.02
N LEU A 250 13.76 9.04 4.80
CA LEU A 250 12.76 8.50 3.88
C LEU A 250 13.33 7.25 3.21
N ALA A 251 12.83 6.08 3.60
CA ALA A 251 13.53 4.83 3.37
C ALA A 251 12.82 3.87 2.41
N ALA A 252 11.50 3.98 2.26
CA ALA A 252 10.74 3.14 1.33
C ALA A 252 9.48 3.84 0.79
N PHE A 253 9.12 3.51 -0.45
CA PHE A 253 7.86 3.92 -1.07
C PHE A 253 7.18 2.72 -1.75
N ILE A 254 6.00 2.38 -1.25
CA ILE A 254 5.14 1.31 -1.74
C ILE A 254 4.20 1.88 -2.80
N ALA A 255 4.37 1.45 -4.04
CA ALA A 255 3.59 1.94 -5.18
C ALA A 255 3.37 0.79 -6.19
N ASP A 256 2.33 0.88 -6.99
CA ASP A 256 2.19 0.03 -8.18
C ASP A 256 2.95 0.63 -9.37
N TYR A 257 3.04 -0.08 -10.50
CA TYR A 257 3.92 0.35 -11.59
C TYR A 257 3.57 1.73 -12.19
N PRO A 258 2.29 2.04 -12.51
CA PRO A 258 1.91 3.39 -12.93
C PRO A 258 2.34 4.46 -11.93
N GLU A 259 2.14 4.21 -10.64
CA GLU A 259 2.50 5.15 -9.57
C GLU A 259 4.03 5.28 -9.42
N GLN A 260 4.79 4.18 -9.53
CA GLN A 260 6.26 4.17 -9.55
C GLN A 260 6.82 5.03 -10.69
N VAL A 261 6.22 4.95 -11.88
CA VAL A 261 6.59 5.79 -13.03
C VAL A 261 6.29 7.27 -12.74
N PHE A 262 5.16 7.57 -12.10
CA PHE A 262 4.84 8.92 -11.65
C PHE A 262 5.89 9.46 -10.67
N LEU A 263 6.32 8.64 -9.70
CA LEU A 263 7.27 9.00 -8.66
C LEU A 263 8.70 9.19 -9.18
N GLN A 264 9.17 8.31 -10.07
CA GLN A 264 10.55 8.33 -10.53
C GLN A 264 10.87 9.46 -11.51
N VAL A 265 9.85 10.06 -12.15
CA VAL A 265 10.05 11.10 -13.19
C VAL A 265 10.82 10.59 -14.42
N CYS A 266 11.29 9.35 -14.41
CA CYS A 266 12.00 8.67 -15.49
C CYS A 266 11.32 7.35 -15.88
N THR A 267 11.47 6.95 -17.13
CA THR A 267 11.09 5.61 -17.60
C THR A 267 12.26 4.93 -18.28
N SER A 268 12.51 3.66 -17.96
CA SER A 268 13.43 2.82 -18.73
C SER A 268 12.90 2.67 -20.16
N HIS A 269 13.77 2.80 -21.17
CA HIS A 269 13.37 2.67 -22.57
C HIS A 269 12.70 1.31 -22.82
N PHE A 270 11.44 1.32 -23.26
CA PHE A 270 10.56 0.14 -23.31
C PHE A 270 11.06 -1.03 -24.18
N SER A 271 12.10 -0.81 -25.00
CA SER A 271 12.60 -1.79 -25.95
C SER A 271 13.58 -2.83 -25.36
N ASN A 272 14.09 -2.65 -24.12
CA ASN A 272 15.07 -3.59 -23.55
C ASN A 272 14.91 -3.76 -22.03
N LEU A 273 13.88 -4.49 -21.61
CA LEU A 273 13.62 -4.82 -20.20
C LEU A 273 13.99 -6.27 -19.82
N GLU A 274 14.70 -7.00 -20.68
CA GLU A 274 14.98 -8.43 -20.45
C GLU A 274 16.07 -8.67 -19.41
N ASN A 275 16.93 -7.68 -19.18
CA ASN A 275 18.03 -7.70 -18.21
C ASN A 275 17.89 -6.56 -17.22
N LEU A 276 18.56 -6.65 -16.07
CA LEU A 276 18.51 -5.65 -14.99
C LEU A 276 18.97 -4.24 -15.41
N GLY A 277 19.71 -4.11 -16.52
CA GLY A 277 20.24 -2.82 -16.98
C GLY A 277 21.19 -2.18 -15.97
N GLU A 278 21.57 -0.93 -16.24
CA GLU A 278 22.25 -0.10 -15.25
C GLU A 278 21.19 0.62 -14.38
N PRO A 279 21.33 0.61 -13.03
CA PRO A 279 20.38 1.29 -12.18
C PRO A 279 20.47 2.80 -12.35
N HIS A 280 19.33 3.47 -12.46
CA HIS A 280 19.29 4.93 -12.38
C HIS A 280 19.64 5.34 -10.94
N THR A 281 20.60 6.26 -10.78
CA THR A 281 20.93 6.87 -9.49
C THR A 281 20.56 8.33 -9.50
N GLN A 282 20.37 8.93 -8.32
CA GLN A 282 20.10 10.37 -8.22
C GLN A 282 21.24 11.18 -8.86
N GLU A 283 22.49 10.81 -8.57
CA GLU A 283 23.68 11.44 -9.16
C GLU A 283 23.69 11.38 -10.70
N TRP A 284 23.28 10.25 -11.28
CA TRP A 284 23.17 10.10 -12.73
C TRP A 284 22.09 11.01 -13.31
N VAL A 285 20.91 11.06 -12.68
CA VAL A 285 19.82 11.95 -13.10
C VAL A 285 20.24 13.41 -12.99
N ASP A 286 20.85 13.82 -11.89
CA ASP A 286 21.32 15.20 -11.67
C ASP A 286 22.37 15.59 -12.72
N THR A 287 23.32 14.69 -13.00
CA THR A 287 24.33 14.90 -14.04
C THR A 287 23.68 15.11 -15.42
N LEU A 288 22.64 14.34 -15.74
CA LEU A 288 21.92 14.49 -17.00
C LEU A 288 21.17 15.83 -17.07
N PHE A 289 20.54 16.26 -15.98
CA PHE A 289 19.89 17.57 -15.88
C PHE A 289 20.88 18.74 -16.05
N GLU A 290 22.09 18.62 -15.50
CA GLU A 290 23.13 19.63 -15.65
C GLU A 290 23.65 19.72 -17.10
N HIS A 291 23.80 18.59 -17.79
CA HIS A 291 24.40 18.52 -19.12
C HIS A 291 23.41 18.72 -20.26
N TYR A 292 22.15 18.33 -20.07
CA TYR A 292 21.12 18.37 -21.11
C TYR A 292 19.96 19.26 -20.66
N GLN A 293 19.96 20.53 -21.08
CA GLN A 293 18.86 21.47 -20.85
C GLN A 293 18.09 21.76 -22.14
N GLY A 294 16.77 21.55 -22.11
CA GLY A 294 15.83 21.97 -23.15
C GLY A 294 15.62 20.98 -24.31
N ALA A 295 14.51 21.20 -25.05
CA ALA A 295 14.10 20.49 -26.27
C ALA A 295 13.81 18.98 -26.12
N ASN A 296 13.23 18.54 -24.99
CA ASN A 296 12.85 17.14 -24.74
C ASN A 296 13.99 16.12 -24.85
N VAL A 297 15.26 16.56 -24.86
CA VAL A 297 16.41 15.66 -25.03
C VAL A 297 16.46 14.61 -23.94
N LEU A 298 16.13 15.01 -22.70
CA LEU A 298 16.05 14.11 -21.55
C LEU A 298 14.93 13.07 -21.69
N TRP A 299 13.77 13.48 -22.20
CA TRP A 299 12.66 12.58 -22.44
C TRP A 299 12.93 11.62 -23.59
N ASP A 300 13.37 12.15 -24.73
CA ASP A 300 13.53 11.38 -25.97
C ASP A 300 14.67 10.35 -25.90
N ASN A 301 15.74 10.64 -25.15
CA ASN A 301 16.90 9.76 -25.05
C ASN A 301 16.94 8.93 -23.77
N TYR A 302 16.43 9.46 -22.66
CA TYR A 302 16.57 8.87 -21.32
C TYR A 302 15.23 8.62 -20.62
N GLY A 303 14.11 9.03 -21.22
CA GLY A 303 12.77 8.87 -20.63
C GLY A 303 12.54 9.74 -19.39
N ILE A 304 13.34 10.78 -19.16
CA ILE A 304 13.27 11.69 -18.01
C ILE A 304 12.41 12.91 -18.36
N ASP A 305 11.39 13.19 -17.55
CA ASP A 305 10.48 14.34 -17.72
C ASP A 305 11.03 15.57 -17.00
N ASP A 306 11.71 16.44 -17.74
CA ASP A 306 12.36 17.66 -17.25
C ASP A 306 11.38 18.79 -16.90
N ASN A 307 10.09 18.62 -17.17
CA ASN A 307 9.06 19.57 -16.76
C ASN A 307 8.66 19.44 -15.29
N ILE A 308 9.14 18.40 -14.60
CA ILE A 308 8.89 18.18 -13.16
C ILE A 308 10.05 18.79 -12.36
N VAL A 309 10.08 20.12 -12.34
CA VAL A 309 11.15 20.92 -11.72
C VAL A 309 11.22 20.77 -10.19
N VAL A 310 10.12 20.37 -9.55
CA VAL A 310 10.02 20.12 -8.10
C VAL A 310 9.65 18.66 -7.89
N SER A 311 10.65 17.76 -7.88
CA SER A 311 10.42 16.43 -7.34
C SER A 311 10.45 16.50 -5.82
N VAL A 312 9.55 15.78 -5.14
CA VAL A 312 9.56 15.60 -3.67
C VAL A 312 10.97 15.31 -3.16
N TYR A 313 11.67 14.51 -3.94
CA TYR A 313 12.96 13.87 -3.68
C TYR A 313 14.14 14.83 -3.79
N SER A 314 14.09 15.79 -4.72
CA SER A 314 15.07 16.90 -4.78
C SER A 314 14.96 17.84 -3.57
N SER A 315 13.79 17.88 -2.93
CA SER A 315 13.53 18.81 -1.82
C SER A 315 13.83 18.22 -0.44
N LEU A 316 13.94 16.89 -0.33
CA LEU A 316 14.14 16.17 0.93
C LEU A 316 15.56 15.61 1.00
N LEU A 317 16.17 15.68 2.20
CA LEU A 317 17.50 15.15 2.45
C LEU A 317 17.49 13.61 2.29
N ARG A 318 18.47 13.03 1.58
CA ARG A 318 18.64 11.56 1.42
C ARG A 318 17.45 10.81 0.80
N ALA A 319 16.56 11.50 0.10
CA ALA A 319 15.33 10.94 -0.44
C ALA A 319 15.49 10.43 -1.89
N GLY A 320 16.44 9.53 -2.17
CA GLY A 320 16.68 9.03 -3.53
C GLY A 320 15.58 8.08 -4.02
N ILE A 321 14.64 8.55 -4.87
CA ILE A 321 13.48 7.75 -5.30
C ILE A 321 13.87 6.42 -5.97
N HIS A 322 14.95 6.40 -6.74
CA HIS A 322 15.41 5.20 -7.43
C HIS A 322 15.90 4.09 -6.48
N GLU A 323 16.21 4.43 -5.23
CA GLU A 323 16.70 3.48 -4.25
C GLU A 323 15.59 2.95 -3.33
N ILE A 324 14.54 3.75 -3.09
CA ILE A 324 13.53 3.49 -2.04
C ILE A 324 12.27 2.80 -2.56
N LEU A 325 12.15 2.51 -3.87
CA LEU A 325 11.01 1.75 -4.37
C LEU A 325 11.05 0.29 -3.91
N THR A 326 9.95 -0.19 -3.37
CA THR A 326 9.85 -1.56 -2.85
C THR A 326 9.20 -2.54 -3.81
N ALA A 327 9.39 -3.83 -3.53
CA ALA A 327 8.76 -4.91 -4.27
C ALA A 327 7.24 -4.92 -4.09
N ASN A 328 6.49 -5.22 -5.14
CA ASN A 328 5.03 -5.26 -5.11
C ASN A 328 4.48 -6.61 -5.62
N LEU A 329 4.38 -7.58 -4.71
CA LEU A 329 3.82 -8.91 -4.99
C LEU A 329 2.41 -8.86 -5.56
N LEU A 330 1.56 -7.94 -5.08
CA LEU A 330 0.16 -7.91 -5.46
C LEU A 330 -0.04 -7.40 -6.90
N HIS A 331 0.48 -6.21 -7.21
CA HIS A 331 0.21 -5.57 -8.51
C HIS A 331 1.19 -6.04 -9.58
N GLN A 332 2.47 -6.24 -9.26
CA GLN A 332 3.46 -6.65 -10.27
C GLN A 332 3.40 -8.15 -10.54
N VAL A 333 3.37 -8.98 -9.48
CA VAL A 333 3.49 -10.45 -9.63
C VAL A 333 2.12 -11.11 -9.82
N ILE A 334 1.18 -10.92 -8.89
CA ILE A 334 -0.10 -11.63 -8.91
C ILE A 334 -1.05 -11.06 -9.97
N LYS A 335 -1.34 -9.75 -9.93
CA LYS A 335 -2.22 -9.12 -10.92
C LYS A 335 -1.51 -9.02 -12.28
N GLY A 336 -0.31 -8.46 -12.31
CA GLY A 336 0.47 -8.26 -13.54
C GLY A 336 0.94 -9.58 -14.18
N CYS A 337 1.97 -10.22 -13.64
CA CYS A 337 2.61 -11.36 -14.30
C CYS A 337 1.73 -12.60 -14.39
N PHE A 338 0.99 -12.94 -13.33
CA PHE A 338 0.16 -14.14 -13.36
C PHE A 338 -1.13 -13.90 -14.14
N LYS A 339 -2.02 -13.04 -13.62
CA LYS A 339 -3.37 -12.88 -14.15
C LYS A 339 -3.39 -12.17 -15.50
N ASP A 340 -2.78 -10.99 -15.61
CA ASP A 340 -2.87 -10.16 -16.81
C ASP A 340 -1.93 -10.63 -17.92
N MET A 341 -0.99 -11.55 -17.63
CA MET A 341 -0.03 -12.03 -18.63
C MET A 341 -0.09 -13.54 -18.81
N LEU A 342 0.34 -14.36 -17.84
CA LEU A 342 0.42 -15.80 -18.04
C LEU A 342 -0.95 -16.45 -18.35
N VAL A 343 -2.01 -16.05 -17.65
CA VAL A 343 -3.37 -16.55 -17.95
C VAL A 343 -3.79 -16.13 -19.36
N GLU A 344 -3.58 -14.86 -19.74
CA GLU A 344 -3.88 -14.37 -21.09
C GLU A 344 -3.12 -15.13 -22.18
N TRP A 345 -1.84 -15.43 -21.95
CA TRP A 345 -0.98 -16.13 -22.92
C TRP A 345 -1.41 -17.57 -23.13
N ILE A 346 -1.81 -18.25 -22.07
CA ILE A 346 -2.38 -19.58 -22.16
C ILE A 346 -3.70 -19.54 -22.93
N ILE A 347 -4.58 -18.59 -22.63
CA ILE A 347 -5.84 -18.40 -23.37
C ILE A 347 -5.57 -18.17 -24.86
N SER A 348 -4.59 -17.33 -25.20
CA SER A 348 -4.18 -17.09 -26.59
C SER A 348 -3.63 -18.34 -27.25
N TYR A 349 -2.75 -19.09 -26.56
CA TYR A 349 -2.22 -20.35 -27.06
C TYR A 349 -3.32 -21.37 -27.38
N LEU A 350 -4.25 -21.59 -26.45
CA LEU A 350 -5.36 -22.53 -26.62
C LEU A 350 -6.28 -22.08 -27.77
N THR A 351 -6.52 -20.77 -27.89
CA THR A 351 -7.31 -20.19 -28.99
C THR A 351 -6.64 -20.42 -30.35
N ILE A 352 -5.32 -20.22 -30.45
CA ILE A 352 -4.55 -20.45 -31.69
C ILE A 352 -4.55 -21.94 -32.06
N THR A 353 -4.41 -22.82 -31.07
CA THR A 353 -4.17 -24.25 -31.31
C THR A 353 -5.47 -25.04 -31.54
N HIS A 354 -6.53 -24.70 -30.81
CA HIS A 354 -7.78 -25.48 -30.75
C HIS A 354 -9.03 -24.69 -31.15
N GLY A 355 -8.89 -23.38 -31.36
CA GLY A 355 -10.00 -22.49 -31.68
C GLY A 355 -10.73 -21.97 -30.44
N LYS A 356 -11.47 -20.88 -30.64
CA LYS A 356 -12.12 -20.12 -29.56
C LYS A 356 -13.16 -20.91 -28.77
N ALA A 357 -14.00 -21.69 -29.45
CA ALA A 357 -15.08 -22.43 -28.79
C ALA A 357 -14.55 -23.45 -27.78
N TRP A 358 -13.49 -24.17 -28.14
CA TRP A 358 -12.88 -25.16 -27.27
C TRP A 358 -12.14 -24.52 -26.09
N MET A 359 -11.48 -23.38 -26.32
CA MET A 359 -10.90 -22.59 -25.22
C MET A 359 -11.97 -22.14 -24.21
N GLU A 360 -13.14 -21.69 -24.69
CA GLU A 360 -14.25 -21.31 -23.81
C GLU A 360 -14.75 -22.49 -22.96
N GLU A 361 -14.82 -23.71 -23.51
CA GLU A 361 -15.16 -24.92 -22.75
C GLU A 361 -14.14 -25.23 -21.64
N ILE A 362 -12.84 -25.10 -21.90
CA ILE A 362 -11.80 -25.27 -20.88
C ILE A 362 -11.91 -24.19 -19.80
N MET A 363 -12.13 -22.94 -20.18
CA MET A 363 -12.27 -21.86 -19.21
C MET A 363 -13.52 -22.03 -18.34
N ASP A 364 -14.61 -22.56 -18.90
CA ASP A 364 -15.80 -22.95 -18.12
C ASP A 364 -15.45 -24.08 -17.12
N GLU A 365 -14.61 -25.06 -17.48
CA GLU A 365 -14.10 -26.06 -16.53
C GLU A 365 -13.24 -25.43 -15.42
N VAL A 366 -12.28 -24.57 -15.76
CA VAL A 366 -11.46 -23.85 -14.77
C VAL A 366 -12.33 -23.04 -13.81
N ASP A 367 -13.37 -22.37 -14.32
CA ASP A 367 -14.35 -21.63 -13.52
C ASP A 367 -15.13 -22.54 -12.57
N LEU A 368 -15.46 -23.78 -12.97
CA LEU A 368 -16.08 -24.77 -12.09
C LEU A 368 -15.14 -25.22 -10.96
N TRP A 369 -13.86 -25.44 -11.25
CA TRP A 369 -12.84 -25.78 -10.24
C TRP A 369 -12.65 -24.64 -9.23
N LEU A 370 -12.60 -23.40 -9.70
CA LEU A 370 -12.55 -22.22 -8.86
C LEU A 370 -13.78 -22.09 -7.96
N GLN A 371 -14.97 -22.26 -8.52
CA GLN A 371 -16.21 -22.26 -7.75
C GLN A 371 -16.13 -23.31 -6.65
N PHE A 372 -15.77 -24.55 -6.98
CA PHE A 372 -15.62 -25.60 -5.99
C PHE A 372 -14.64 -25.19 -4.86
N LEU A 373 -13.49 -24.60 -5.18
CA LEU A 373 -12.50 -24.17 -4.19
C LEU A 373 -12.99 -22.98 -3.33
N ILE A 374 -13.64 -21.99 -3.94
CA ILE A 374 -14.14 -20.79 -3.24
C ILE A 374 -15.34 -21.15 -2.35
N PHE A 375 -16.29 -21.93 -2.86
CA PHE A 375 -17.49 -22.35 -2.11
C PHE A 375 -17.13 -23.25 -0.93
N ASN A 376 -16.17 -24.16 -1.08
CA ASN A 376 -15.69 -24.99 0.03
C ASN A 376 -15.02 -24.17 1.15
N ASN A 377 -14.45 -23.01 0.85
CA ASN A 377 -13.84 -22.13 1.85
C ASN A 377 -14.81 -21.12 2.49
N ARG A 378 -16.05 -20.96 1.99
CA ARG A 378 -16.94 -19.87 2.45
C ARG A 378 -18.34 -20.20 2.90
N ILE A 379 -18.96 -21.36 2.61
CA ILE A 379 -20.19 -21.89 3.28
C ILE A 379 -20.61 -23.18 2.55
N SER A 380 -20.83 -24.27 3.30
CA SER A 380 -21.17 -25.63 2.82
C SER A 380 -22.59 -25.83 2.24
N LEU A 381 -23.37 -24.77 1.96
CA LEU A 381 -24.83 -24.92 1.73
C LEU A 381 -25.41 -24.18 0.51
N VAL A 382 -24.59 -23.68 -0.43
CA VAL A 382 -25.10 -23.10 -1.69
C VAL A 382 -24.90 -24.10 -2.83
N PRO A 383 -25.94 -24.47 -3.61
CA PRO A 383 -25.77 -25.36 -4.76
C PRO A 383 -24.90 -24.73 -5.85
N LEU A 384 -24.02 -25.52 -6.46
CA LEU A 384 -23.30 -25.13 -7.68
C LEU A 384 -24.31 -24.93 -8.82
N PHE A 385 -24.60 -23.68 -9.16
CA PHE A 385 -25.40 -23.34 -10.34
C PHE A 385 -24.50 -22.88 -11.48
N PRO A 386 -24.50 -23.57 -12.64
CA PRO A 386 -23.79 -23.11 -13.83
C PRO A 386 -24.29 -21.73 -14.25
N GLY A 387 -23.39 -20.74 -14.35
CA GLY A 387 -23.66 -19.42 -14.93
C GLY A 387 -23.80 -18.24 -13.96
N LEU A 388 -23.76 -18.43 -12.64
CA LEU A 388 -23.98 -17.34 -11.67
C LEU A 388 -22.75 -16.45 -11.40
N HIS A 389 -21.54 -16.90 -11.74
CA HIS A 389 -20.31 -16.13 -11.55
C HIS A 389 -19.33 -16.26 -12.73
N ARG A 390 -19.70 -15.70 -13.90
CA ARG A 390 -18.66 -15.24 -14.84
C ARG A 390 -18.00 -14.02 -14.22
N PHE A 391 -16.81 -14.19 -13.63
CA PHE A 391 -16.07 -13.09 -13.00
C PHE A 391 -15.69 -12.04 -14.06
N LYS A 392 -16.52 -11.00 -14.22
CA LYS A 392 -16.19 -9.84 -15.08
C LYS A 392 -15.02 -9.03 -14.53
N GLN A 393 -14.71 -9.14 -13.24
CA GLN A 393 -13.60 -8.46 -12.58
C GLN A 393 -13.06 -9.34 -11.44
N TRP A 394 -11.77 -9.64 -11.48
CA TRP A 394 -11.09 -10.48 -10.49
C TRP A 394 -10.42 -9.59 -9.44
N THR A 395 -10.63 -9.94 -8.17
CA THR A 395 -9.89 -9.33 -7.06
C THR A 395 -8.50 -9.96 -6.89
N GLY A 396 -7.66 -9.36 -6.03
CA GLY A 396 -6.38 -9.97 -5.66
C GLY A 396 -6.54 -11.35 -5.02
N ASP A 397 -7.60 -11.57 -4.24
CA ASP A 397 -7.89 -12.87 -3.62
C ASP A 397 -8.38 -13.89 -4.65
N ASP A 398 -9.21 -13.48 -5.61
CA ASP A 398 -9.63 -14.36 -6.71
C ASP A 398 -8.42 -14.81 -7.55
N SER A 399 -7.48 -13.89 -7.80
CA SER A 399 -6.24 -14.19 -8.52
C SER A 399 -5.36 -15.19 -7.76
N LYS A 400 -5.24 -15.05 -6.43
CA LYS A 400 -4.53 -16.01 -5.59
C LYS A 400 -5.22 -17.38 -5.55
N ALA A 401 -6.55 -17.41 -5.56
CA ALA A 401 -7.30 -18.66 -5.65
C ALA A 401 -7.06 -19.36 -7.00
N LEU A 402 -7.04 -18.59 -8.09
CA LEU A 402 -6.70 -19.07 -9.43
C LEU A 402 -5.31 -19.69 -9.49
N MET A 403 -4.30 -19.04 -8.92
CA MET A 403 -2.93 -19.57 -8.89
C MET A 403 -2.84 -21.00 -8.34
N LYS A 404 -3.74 -21.39 -7.42
CA LYS A 404 -3.73 -22.72 -6.79
C LYS A 404 -4.29 -23.82 -7.69
N VAL A 405 -5.20 -23.48 -8.60
CA VAL A 405 -5.94 -24.46 -9.42
C VAL A 405 -5.61 -24.40 -10.90
N PHE A 406 -5.05 -23.27 -11.35
CA PHE A 406 -4.86 -22.99 -12.78
C PHE A 406 -3.95 -24.02 -13.45
N LEU A 407 -2.75 -24.26 -12.90
CA LEU A 407 -1.79 -25.17 -13.50
C LEU A 407 -2.32 -26.62 -13.59
N PRO A 408 -2.85 -27.25 -12.52
CA PRO A 408 -3.48 -28.56 -12.62
C PRO A 408 -4.58 -28.62 -13.69
N ALA A 409 -5.45 -27.61 -13.73
CA ALA A 409 -6.61 -27.59 -14.62
C ALA A 409 -6.24 -27.50 -16.11
N ILE A 410 -5.11 -26.87 -16.45
CA ILE A 410 -4.69 -26.70 -17.85
C ILE A 410 -3.60 -27.66 -18.31
N SER A 411 -2.98 -28.40 -17.36
CA SER A 411 -1.74 -29.15 -17.60
C SER A 411 -1.83 -30.17 -18.73
N GLU A 412 -2.99 -30.79 -18.94
CA GLU A 412 -3.22 -31.76 -20.02
C GLU A 412 -3.44 -31.11 -21.40
N PHE A 413 -3.70 -29.79 -21.44
CA PHE A 413 -4.03 -29.05 -22.65
C PHE A 413 -2.88 -28.18 -23.17
N ILE A 414 -1.77 -28.10 -22.44
CA ILE A 414 -0.63 -27.24 -22.77
C ILE A 414 0.68 -28.06 -22.88
N PRO A 415 1.68 -27.60 -23.65
CA PRO A 415 2.96 -28.29 -23.75
C PRO A 415 3.71 -28.32 -22.41
N ASP A 416 4.49 -29.38 -22.17
CA ASP A 416 5.32 -29.54 -20.96
C ASP A 416 6.19 -28.32 -20.63
N LYS A 417 6.70 -27.61 -21.66
CA LYS A 417 7.47 -26.37 -21.47
C LYS A 417 6.63 -25.22 -20.90
N MET A 418 5.36 -25.08 -21.29
CA MET A 418 4.45 -24.10 -20.69
C MET A 418 4.12 -24.48 -19.25
N THR A 419 3.89 -25.77 -18.99
CA THR A 419 3.72 -26.31 -17.63
C THR A 419 4.93 -25.98 -16.75
N ALA A 420 6.15 -26.23 -17.24
CA ALA A 420 7.40 -25.90 -16.55
C ALA A 420 7.57 -24.38 -16.32
N CYS A 421 7.16 -23.55 -17.29
CA CYS A 421 7.16 -22.10 -17.16
C CYS A 421 6.26 -21.62 -16.03
N ILE A 422 5.01 -22.06 -16.01
CA ILE A 422 4.05 -21.69 -14.97
C ILE A 422 4.49 -22.24 -13.62
N SER A 423 4.95 -23.49 -13.56
CA SER A 423 5.48 -24.09 -12.33
C SER A 423 6.63 -23.25 -11.75
N SER A 424 7.63 -22.91 -12.57
CA SER A 424 8.77 -22.09 -12.12
C SER A 424 8.35 -20.72 -11.61
N PHE A 425 7.33 -20.12 -12.25
CA PHE A 425 6.74 -18.86 -11.80
C PHE A 425 6.00 -18.99 -10.47
N LEU A 426 5.25 -20.08 -10.27
CA LEU A 426 4.56 -20.37 -9.02
C LEU A 426 5.55 -20.67 -7.89
N ASP A 427 6.67 -21.35 -8.18
CA ASP A 427 7.77 -21.57 -7.24
C ASP A 427 8.38 -20.23 -6.79
N PHE A 428 8.66 -19.33 -7.74
CA PHE A 428 9.08 -17.95 -7.42
C PHE A 428 8.05 -17.26 -6.52
N CYS A 429 6.77 -17.30 -6.88
CA CYS A 429 5.71 -16.68 -6.08
C CYS A 429 5.68 -17.23 -4.66
N TYR A 430 5.80 -18.55 -4.51
CA TYR A 430 5.79 -19.21 -3.20
C TYR A 430 6.97 -18.76 -2.34
N LEU A 431 8.18 -18.78 -2.90
CA LEU A 431 9.41 -18.36 -2.22
C LEU A 431 9.35 -16.87 -1.84
N ALA A 432 8.88 -16.00 -2.73
CA ALA A 432 8.81 -14.55 -2.50
C ALA A 432 7.80 -14.15 -1.40
N HIS A 433 6.87 -15.03 -1.03
CA HIS A 433 5.93 -14.84 0.08
C HIS A 433 6.49 -15.29 1.45
N GLY A 434 7.73 -15.79 1.50
CA GLY A 434 8.40 -16.14 2.74
C GLY A 434 8.45 -14.97 3.73
N ASN A 435 8.45 -15.29 5.03
CA ASN A 435 8.62 -14.29 6.09
C ASN A 435 10.09 -14.05 6.44
N ASN A 436 10.95 -15.02 6.12
CA ASN A 436 12.38 -15.01 6.42
C ASN A 436 13.13 -15.54 5.21
N PHE A 437 14.25 -14.92 4.89
CA PHE A 437 15.10 -15.30 3.76
C PHE A 437 16.52 -15.55 4.25
N THR A 438 17.14 -16.65 3.81
CA THR A 438 18.58 -16.91 3.92
C THR A 438 19.24 -16.76 2.56
N THR A 439 20.57 -16.86 2.52
CA THR A 439 21.32 -16.90 1.26
C THR A 439 20.86 -18.06 0.36
N GLU A 440 20.50 -19.21 0.93
CA GLU A 440 19.99 -20.36 0.17
C GLU A 440 18.61 -20.11 -0.41
N THR A 441 17.66 -19.59 0.38
CA THR A 441 16.31 -19.31 -0.15
C THR A 441 16.34 -18.21 -1.21
N ILE A 442 17.29 -17.26 -1.11
CA ILE A 442 17.52 -16.25 -2.16
C ILE A 442 18.10 -16.91 -3.42
N ALA A 443 19.01 -17.88 -3.28
CA ALA A 443 19.52 -18.65 -4.42
C ALA A 443 18.42 -19.51 -5.08
N GLU A 444 17.54 -20.13 -4.28
CA GLU A 444 16.35 -20.83 -4.78
C GLU A 444 15.41 -19.89 -5.54
N LEU A 445 15.17 -18.69 -4.98
CA LEU A 445 14.37 -17.65 -5.64
C LEU A 445 14.98 -17.26 -6.99
N GLN A 446 16.28 -17.02 -7.05
CA GLN A 446 17.01 -16.72 -8.29
C GLN A 446 16.92 -17.86 -9.31
N ASN A 447 17.04 -19.12 -8.86
CA ASN A 447 16.91 -20.30 -9.71
C ASN A 447 15.49 -20.44 -10.29
N ALA A 448 14.45 -20.13 -9.50
CA ALA A 448 13.07 -20.12 -9.96
C ALA A 448 12.85 -19.04 -11.04
N ILE A 449 13.39 -17.83 -10.83
CA ILE A 449 13.36 -16.73 -11.81
C ILE A 449 14.09 -17.14 -13.11
N HIS A 450 15.28 -17.72 -13.00
CA HIS A 450 16.04 -18.19 -14.16
C HIS A 450 15.28 -19.27 -14.92
N SER A 451 14.70 -20.25 -14.21
CA SER A 451 13.89 -21.31 -14.81
C SER A 451 12.65 -20.76 -15.49
N PHE A 452 11.98 -19.77 -14.89
CA PHE A 452 10.87 -19.07 -15.52
C PHE A 452 11.27 -18.38 -16.82
N HIS A 453 12.37 -17.61 -16.81
CA HIS A 453 12.90 -16.93 -18.01
C HIS A 453 13.34 -17.89 -19.11
N LYS A 454 13.89 -19.06 -18.75
CA LYS A 454 14.25 -20.10 -19.71
C LYS A 454 13.02 -20.71 -20.38
N HIS A 455 11.98 -21.04 -19.61
CA HIS A 455 10.82 -21.75 -20.15
C HIS A 455 9.82 -20.83 -20.85
N ARG A 456 9.76 -19.52 -20.51
CA ARG A 456 8.82 -18.58 -21.15
C ARG A 456 9.05 -18.42 -22.66
N GLU A 457 10.24 -18.71 -23.17
CA GLU A 457 10.56 -18.71 -24.62
C GLU A 457 9.58 -19.55 -25.44
N ILE A 458 8.91 -20.53 -24.84
CA ILE A 458 7.85 -21.30 -25.51
C ILE A 458 6.74 -20.40 -26.07
N PHE A 459 6.41 -19.29 -25.40
CA PHE A 459 5.38 -18.36 -25.87
C PHE A 459 5.81 -17.57 -27.11
N GLN A 460 7.11 -17.40 -27.34
CA GLN A 460 7.61 -16.91 -28.62
C GLN A 460 7.58 -18.01 -29.69
N ALA A 461 8.00 -19.23 -29.34
CA ALA A 461 8.01 -20.36 -30.27
C ALA A 461 6.61 -20.75 -30.77
N THR A 462 5.56 -20.48 -29.99
CA THR A 462 4.15 -20.70 -30.37
C THR A 462 3.47 -19.45 -30.94
N SER A 463 4.22 -18.38 -31.22
CA SER A 463 3.70 -17.11 -31.75
C SER A 463 2.66 -16.42 -30.87
N VAL A 464 2.60 -16.76 -29.58
CA VAL A 464 1.74 -16.08 -28.60
C VAL A 464 2.31 -14.71 -28.23
N ARG A 465 3.64 -14.57 -28.25
CA ARG A 465 4.36 -13.33 -27.94
C ARG A 465 5.51 -13.08 -28.89
N GLU A 466 5.80 -11.81 -29.14
CA GLU A 466 6.96 -11.39 -29.94
C GLU A 466 8.19 -11.13 -29.06
N ASN A 467 8.00 -10.52 -27.89
CA ASN A 467 9.07 -10.21 -26.93
C ASN A 467 8.55 -10.26 -25.47
N PHE A 468 9.48 -10.16 -24.51
CA PHE A 468 9.19 -10.15 -23.08
C PHE A 468 9.53 -8.83 -22.39
N SER A 469 9.59 -7.73 -23.14
CA SER A 469 9.94 -6.40 -22.62
C SER A 469 8.74 -5.77 -21.90
N ILE A 470 8.34 -6.38 -20.78
CA ILE A 470 7.13 -6.05 -20.03
C ILE A 470 7.53 -5.69 -18.60
N PRO A 471 7.17 -4.49 -18.11
CA PRO A 471 7.65 -4.00 -16.82
C PRO A 471 7.39 -4.93 -15.63
N CYS A 472 6.21 -5.55 -15.57
CA CYS A 472 5.89 -6.50 -14.50
C CYS A 472 6.85 -7.70 -14.50
N MET A 473 7.24 -8.23 -15.67
CA MET A 473 8.20 -9.34 -15.76
C MET A 473 9.62 -8.91 -15.40
N HIS A 474 10.02 -7.71 -15.83
CA HIS A 474 11.31 -7.15 -15.46
C HIS A 474 11.43 -6.95 -13.95
N SER A 475 10.35 -6.50 -13.30
CA SER A 475 10.33 -6.24 -11.85
C SER A 475 10.73 -7.45 -11.00
N ILE A 476 10.43 -8.68 -11.49
CA ILE A 476 10.76 -9.93 -10.80
C ILE A 476 12.27 -10.10 -10.61
N LEU A 477 13.09 -9.60 -11.55
CA LEU A 477 14.56 -9.67 -11.46
C LEU A 477 15.13 -8.92 -10.25
N HIS A 478 14.41 -7.92 -9.74
CA HIS A 478 14.84 -7.08 -8.62
C HIS A 478 14.52 -7.68 -7.25
N TYR A 479 13.68 -8.71 -7.17
CA TYR A 479 13.27 -9.28 -5.88
C TYR A 479 14.44 -9.74 -5.00
N PRO A 480 15.48 -10.43 -5.51
CA PRO A 480 16.63 -10.82 -4.69
C PRO A 480 17.33 -9.63 -4.02
N SER A 481 17.59 -8.54 -4.76
CA SER A 481 18.26 -7.35 -4.21
C SER A 481 17.35 -6.58 -3.26
N LEU A 482 16.05 -6.45 -3.59
CA LEU A 482 15.07 -5.81 -2.74
C LEU A 482 14.90 -6.54 -1.40
N ILE A 483 14.92 -7.88 -1.39
CA ILE A 483 14.86 -8.69 -0.16
C ILE A 483 16.08 -8.42 0.73
N VAL A 484 17.28 -8.40 0.14
CA VAL A 484 18.51 -8.13 0.88
C VAL A 484 18.52 -6.71 1.46
N ASN A 485 17.96 -5.74 0.75
CA ASN A 485 17.92 -4.35 1.17
C ASN A 485 16.84 -4.05 2.21
N PHE A 486 15.65 -4.63 2.06
CA PHE A 486 14.47 -4.22 2.83
C PHE A 486 13.84 -5.32 3.69
N GLY A 487 14.38 -6.54 3.67
CA GLY A 487 13.77 -7.69 4.34
C GLY A 487 12.67 -8.35 3.51
N ALA A 488 11.79 -9.09 4.18
CA ALA A 488 10.75 -9.85 3.50
C ALA A 488 9.74 -8.93 2.77
N PRO A 489 9.37 -9.22 1.50
CA PRO A 489 8.55 -8.31 0.70
C PRO A 489 7.15 -8.10 1.26
N ASN A 490 6.63 -9.08 2.01
CA ASN A 490 5.28 -9.03 2.58
C ASN A 490 5.08 -7.87 3.58
N GLY A 491 6.15 -7.35 4.17
CA GLY A 491 6.14 -6.24 5.12
C GLY A 491 6.14 -4.85 4.49
N ILE A 492 6.33 -4.76 3.17
CA ILE A 492 6.54 -3.53 2.41
C ILE A 492 5.92 -3.59 1.00
N CYS A 493 4.82 -4.34 0.87
CA CYS A 493 4.08 -4.52 -0.38
C CYS A 493 2.72 -3.81 -0.31
N SER A 494 2.16 -3.44 -1.47
CA SER A 494 0.85 -2.77 -1.57
C SER A 494 -0.34 -3.58 -1.04
N SER A 495 -0.17 -4.87 -0.70
CA SER A 495 -1.20 -5.61 0.05
C SER A 495 -1.52 -4.96 1.40
N ILE A 496 -0.56 -4.24 1.98
CA ILE A 496 -0.76 -3.48 3.22
C ILE A 496 -1.70 -2.31 2.94
N THR A 497 -1.38 -1.45 1.97
CA THR A 497 -2.22 -0.30 1.61
C THR A 497 -3.60 -0.74 1.11
N GLU A 498 -3.70 -1.82 0.31
CA GLU A 498 -4.99 -2.36 -0.17
C GLU A 498 -5.89 -2.84 0.99
N SER A 499 -5.32 -3.47 2.01
CA SER A 499 -6.05 -3.85 3.22
C SER A 499 -6.54 -2.62 3.98
N HIS A 500 -5.67 -1.61 4.13
CA HIS A 500 -6.00 -0.35 4.81
C HIS A 500 -7.00 0.51 4.04
N HIS A 501 -7.11 0.40 2.71
CA HIS A 501 -8.19 1.06 1.96
C HIS A 501 -9.57 0.64 2.44
N ILE A 502 -9.73 -0.60 2.91
CA ILE A 502 -11.02 -1.08 3.42
C ILE A 502 -11.46 -0.23 4.60
N THR A 503 -10.57 0.00 5.57
CA THR A 503 -10.89 0.71 6.80
C THR A 503 -10.79 2.23 6.69
N ALA A 504 -9.84 2.75 5.92
CA ALA A 504 -9.60 4.19 5.79
C ALA A 504 -10.42 4.88 4.70
N VAL A 505 -10.91 4.13 3.70
CA VAL A 505 -11.61 4.70 2.53
C VAL A 505 -12.98 4.06 2.32
N LYS A 506 -13.02 2.74 2.06
CA LYS A 506 -14.25 2.05 1.60
C LYS A 506 -15.31 1.98 2.69
N LYS A 507 -14.97 1.63 3.93
CA LYS A 507 -15.92 1.60 5.06
C LYS A 507 -16.42 3.02 5.41
N PRO A 508 -15.57 4.04 5.61
CA PRO A 508 -16.02 5.41 5.84
C PRO A 508 -16.91 5.94 4.71
N TRP A 509 -16.54 5.69 3.45
CA TRP A 509 -17.37 6.10 2.31
C TRP A 509 -18.76 5.44 2.34
N ARG A 510 -18.85 4.15 2.64
CA ARG A 510 -20.14 3.43 2.78
C ARG A 510 -20.98 3.95 3.95
N GLN A 511 -20.35 4.48 5.00
CA GLN A 511 -21.01 5.06 6.16
C GLN A 511 -21.43 6.52 5.94
N SER A 512 -20.78 7.21 5.00
CA SER A 512 -21.12 8.59 4.62
C SER A 512 -22.48 8.66 3.90
N ASN A 513 -23.02 9.86 3.79
CA ASN A 513 -24.19 10.13 2.94
C ASN A 513 -23.87 10.13 1.42
N GLN A 514 -22.62 9.83 1.04
CA GLN A 514 -22.09 9.78 -0.33
C GLN A 514 -22.11 11.12 -1.10
N TYR A 515 -22.50 12.22 -0.45
CA TYR A 515 -22.47 13.58 -0.98
C TYR A 515 -21.30 14.35 -0.34
N ASN A 516 -20.35 14.83 -1.15
CA ASN A 516 -19.11 15.46 -0.66
C ASN A 516 -18.45 14.64 0.46
N ALA A 517 -18.38 13.32 0.24
CA ALA A 517 -18.11 12.33 1.28
C ALA A 517 -16.73 12.44 1.94
N LEU A 518 -15.76 13.13 1.30
CA LEU A 518 -14.39 13.18 1.81
C LEU A 518 -14.34 13.72 3.25
N SER A 519 -14.94 14.87 3.53
CA SER A 519 -14.93 15.45 4.89
C SER A 519 -15.52 14.51 5.94
N GLN A 520 -16.61 13.80 5.60
CA GLN A 520 -17.22 12.79 6.47
C GLN A 520 -16.27 11.61 6.71
N MET A 521 -15.54 11.18 5.67
CA MET A 521 -14.55 10.11 5.77
C MET A 521 -13.37 10.50 6.66
N LEU A 522 -12.85 11.73 6.52
CA LEU A 522 -11.76 12.26 7.35
C LEU A 522 -12.17 12.30 8.83
N LEU A 523 -13.35 12.83 9.14
CA LEU A 523 -13.89 12.84 10.51
C LEU A 523 -14.07 11.44 11.08
N THR A 524 -14.60 10.51 10.27
CA THR A 524 -14.76 9.10 10.68
C THR A 524 -13.41 8.47 11.01
N ASN A 525 -12.38 8.68 10.17
CA ASN A 525 -11.04 8.17 10.42
C ASN A 525 -10.47 8.74 11.73
N GLN A 526 -10.58 10.05 11.94
CA GLN A 526 -10.11 10.71 13.15
C GLN A 526 -10.80 10.16 14.42
N GLN A 527 -12.11 9.92 14.37
CA GLN A 527 -12.86 9.35 15.49
C GLN A 527 -12.47 7.89 15.76
N LEU A 528 -12.19 7.11 14.73
CA LEU A 528 -11.71 5.72 14.88
C LEU A 528 -10.33 5.67 15.55
N ASP A 529 -9.42 6.56 15.17
CA ASP A 529 -8.09 6.66 15.78
C ASP A 529 -8.17 7.06 17.25
N LYS A 530 -8.98 8.09 17.58
CA LYS A 530 -9.21 8.52 18.97
C LYS A 530 -9.80 7.41 19.85
N LYS A 531 -10.79 6.67 19.35
CA LYS A 531 -11.38 5.52 20.07
C LYS A 531 -10.36 4.45 20.39
N ARG A 532 -9.46 4.20 19.44
CA ARG A 532 -8.42 3.17 19.57
C ARG A 532 -7.40 3.54 20.63
N VAL A 533 -6.89 4.78 20.63
CA VAL A 533 -5.95 5.27 21.65
C VAL A 533 -6.54 5.13 23.05
N LYS A 534 -7.81 5.50 23.24
CA LYS A 534 -8.47 5.36 24.54
C LYS A 534 -8.75 3.92 24.96
N LYS A 535 -8.93 2.98 24.03
CA LYS A 535 -9.07 1.56 24.39
C LYS A 535 -7.89 1.05 25.23
N HIS A 536 -6.69 1.60 25.01
CA HIS A 536 -5.48 1.20 25.73
C HIS A 536 -5.46 1.68 27.19
N TYR A 537 -5.84 2.93 27.46
CA TYR A 537 -5.81 3.50 28.82
C TYR A 537 -6.78 2.83 29.81
N TYR A 538 -7.93 2.33 29.34
CA TYR A 538 -9.01 1.83 30.19
C TYR A 538 -9.05 0.30 30.34
N CYS A 539 -8.12 -0.44 29.70
CA CYS A 539 -7.98 -1.88 29.91
C CYS A 539 -7.28 -2.26 31.24
N SER A 540 -6.82 -1.29 32.04
CA SER A 540 -6.24 -1.53 33.38
C SER A 540 -7.20 -1.30 34.56
N GLY A 541 -8.43 -0.88 34.31
CA GLY A 541 -9.44 -0.70 35.35
C GLY A 541 -10.72 -0.08 34.80
N THR A 542 -11.81 -0.84 34.87
CA THR A 542 -13.19 -0.44 34.53
C THR A 542 -13.38 0.16 33.13
N LEU A 543 -13.54 -0.68 32.11
CA LEU A 543 -14.51 -0.51 30.99
C LEU A 543 -14.33 -1.64 29.97
N GLN A 544 -15.09 -2.72 30.14
CA GLN A 544 -15.23 -3.83 29.20
C GLN A 544 -16.05 -3.45 27.93
N LEU A 545 -16.40 -2.17 27.77
CA LEU A 545 -17.53 -1.70 26.96
C LEU A 545 -17.19 -1.08 25.60
N LEU A 546 -15.97 -0.58 25.37
CA LEU A 546 -15.51 -0.24 24.01
C LEU A 546 -15.40 -1.48 23.11
N TYR A 547 -15.39 -2.68 23.70
CA TYR A 547 -15.38 -3.97 23.01
C TYR A 547 -16.73 -4.28 22.31
N MET A 548 -17.86 -3.82 22.89
CA MET A 548 -19.21 -4.10 22.38
C MET A 548 -19.54 -3.29 21.11
N LEU A 549 -19.09 -2.03 21.03
CA LEU A 549 -19.36 -1.16 19.88
C LEU A 549 -18.65 -1.56 18.58
N ASN A 550 -17.54 -2.32 18.67
CA ASN A 550 -16.88 -2.90 17.49
C ASN A 550 -17.47 -4.26 17.07
N SER A 551 -18.25 -4.91 17.94
CA SER A 551 -18.74 -6.28 17.74
C SER A 551 -20.12 -6.35 17.07
N THR A 552 -20.85 -5.24 16.95
CA THR A 552 -22.21 -5.19 16.36
C THR A 552 -22.26 -5.24 14.83
N THR A 553 -21.19 -5.71 14.17
CA THR A 553 -21.26 -6.12 12.75
C THR A 553 -21.46 -7.63 12.55
N VAL A 554 -21.64 -8.40 13.63
CA VAL A 554 -22.01 -9.82 13.54
C VAL A 554 -23.16 -10.10 14.52
N HIS A 555 -24.28 -10.60 14.00
CA HIS A 555 -25.51 -11.05 14.68
C HIS A 555 -26.50 -9.97 15.20
N THR A 556 -27.28 -9.40 14.28
CA THR A 556 -28.59 -8.79 14.58
C THR A 556 -29.77 -9.79 14.49
N GLU A 557 -29.54 -11.10 14.66
CA GLU A 557 -30.60 -12.12 14.62
C GLU A 557 -30.82 -12.87 15.95
N GLY A 558 -30.05 -12.57 17.01
CA GLY A 558 -30.11 -13.33 18.26
C GLY A 558 -31.03 -12.80 19.37
N ILE A 559 -31.48 -11.53 19.33
CA ILE A 559 -32.15 -10.88 20.46
C ILE A 559 -33.66 -10.73 20.21
N LYS A 560 -34.33 -11.83 19.85
CA LYS A 560 -35.81 -11.90 19.77
C LYS A 560 -36.44 -13.06 20.53
N HIS A 561 -35.65 -13.86 21.25
CA HIS A 561 -36.17 -14.96 22.06
C HIS A 561 -35.58 -14.94 23.46
N THR A 562 -36.11 -14.06 24.31
CA THR A 562 -36.18 -14.22 25.77
C THR A 562 -36.97 -13.04 26.34
N LEU A 563 -38.28 -13.05 26.08
CA LEU A 563 -39.31 -12.41 26.88
C LEU A 563 -40.57 -13.28 26.72
N ASP A 564 -40.62 -14.34 27.53
CA ASP A 564 -41.83 -14.92 28.10
C ASP A 564 -41.59 -15.02 29.61
#